data_AF-A0AA94V9Q4-F1
#
_entry.id   AF-A0AA94V9Q4-F1
#
_cell.length_a   1.000
_cell.length_b   1.000
_cell.length_c   1.000
_cell.angle_alpha   90.00
_cell.angle_beta   90.00
_cell.angle_gamma   90.00
#
_symmetry.space_group_name_H-M   'P 1'
#
loop_
_entity.id
_entity.type
_entity.pdbx_description
1 polymer ?
#
loop_
_entity_poly.entity_id
_entity_poly.type
_entity_poly.pdbx_seq_one_letter_code
_entity_poly.pdbx_strand_id
1 'polypeptide(L)' 'MKITFAVILAASLCVPAYAHSGGTDRNGCHTNHKTGDHHCH' A
#
# COMPACT_ATOMS: atom_id res chain seq x y z
N MET A 1 -29.45 -8.54 17.99
CA MET A 1 -29.38 -8.84 16.54
C MET A 1 -28.87 -7.68 15.69
N LYS A 2 -29.46 -6.47 15.76
CA LYS A 2 -29.00 -5.32 14.93
C LYS A 2 -27.53 -4.94 15.13
N ILE A 3 -27.10 -4.77 16.39
CA ILE A 3 -25.70 -4.45 16.73
C ILE A 3 -24.75 -5.59 16.34
N THR A 4 -25.16 -6.85 16.58
CA THR A 4 -24.37 -8.04 16.23
C THR A 4 -24.10 -8.10 14.72
N PHE A 5 -25.11 -7.80 13.90
CA PHE A 5 -24.96 -7.77 12.44
C PHE A 5 -24.03 -6.65 11.97
N ALA A 6 -24.13 -5.46 12.58
CA ALA A 6 -23.25 -4.34 12.27
C ALA A 6 -21.77 -4.63 12.61
N VAL A 7 -21.52 -5.31 13.73
CA VAL A 7 -20.16 -5.71 14.14
C VAL A 7 -19.56 -6.74 13.17
N ILE A 8 -20.35 -7.74 12.76
CA ILE A 8 -19.90 -8.76 11.79
C ILE A 8 -19.59 -8.11 10.43
N LEU A 9 -20.44 -7.20 9.97
CA LEU A 9 -20.24 -6.48 8.71
C LEU A 9 -18.95 -5.63 8.76
N ALA A 10 -18.72 -4.88 9.84
CA ALA A 10 -17.51 -4.07 9.99
C ALA A 10 -16.23 -4.93 10.00
N ALA A 11 -16.24 -6.08 10.67
CA ALA A 11 -15.09 -6.99 10.70
C ALA A 11 -14.77 -7.60 9.32
N SER A 12 -15.79 -7.84 8.49
CA SER A 12 -15.61 -8.42 7.15
C SER A 12 -14.95 -7.47 6.13
N LEU A 13 -14.88 -6.17 6.42
CA LEU A 13 -14.26 -5.16 5.55
C LEU A 13 -12.75 -4.99 5.79
N CYS A 14 -12.16 -5.80 6.68
CA CYS A 14 -10.72 -5.73 6.95
C CYS A 14 -9.94 -6.38 5.79
N VAL A 15 -9.41 -5.56 4.88
CA VAL A 15 -8.58 -6.02 3.74
C VAL A 15 -7.09 -5.82 4.10
N PRO A 16 -6.22 -6.81 3.84
CA PRO A 16 -4.78 -6.65 4.04
C PRO A 16 -4.21 -5.54 3.14
N ALA A 17 -3.47 -4.61 3.73
CA ALA A 17 -2.68 -3.63 2.99
C ALA A 17 -1.34 -4.27 2.58
N TYR A 18 -1.18 -4.56 1.30
CA TYR A 18 0.09 -5.04 0.76
C TYR A 18 1.04 -3.87 0.54
N ALA A 19 2.31 -4.03 0.93
CA ALA A 19 3.34 -3.03 0.61
C ALA A 19 3.62 -3.05 -0.90
N HIS A 20 3.58 -1.88 -1.54
CA HIS A 20 3.96 -1.69 -2.94
C HIS A 20 5.34 -1.01 -3.00
N SER A 21 6.11 -1.23 -4.07
CA SER A 21 7.48 -0.70 -4.21
C SER A 21 7.60 0.83 -4.28
N GLY A 22 6.46 1.56 -4.28
CA GLY A 22 6.47 3.02 -4.24
C GLY A 22 7.09 3.68 -5.48
N GLY A 23 7.12 2.98 -6.62
CA GLY A 23 7.76 3.49 -7.86
C GLY A 23 9.26 3.20 -7.96
N THR A 24 9.81 2.38 -7.06
CA THR A 24 11.16 1.82 -7.20
C THR A 24 11.14 0.56 -8.06
N ASP A 25 12.28 0.27 -8.70
CA ASP A 25 12.53 -0.94 -9.46
C ASP A 25 12.69 -2.17 -8.53
N ARG A 26 12.95 -3.33 -9.14
CA ARG A 26 13.18 -4.59 -8.41
C ARG A 26 14.37 -4.57 -7.44
N ASN A 27 15.23 -3.57 -7.54
CA ASN A 27 16.41 -3.39 -6.69
C ASN A 27 16.20 -2.30 -5.62
N GLY A 28 15.01 -1.67 -5.56
CA GLY A 28 14.75 -0.54 -4.66
C GLY A 28 15.23 0.81 -5.20
N CYS A 29 15.55 0.92 -6.49
CA CYS A 29 16.05 2.14 -7.12
C CYS A 29 14.99 2.91 -7.90
N HIS A 30 15.08 4.24 -7.91
CA HIS A 30 14.17 5.15 -8.61
C HIS A 30 14.95 6.32 -9.23
N THR A 31 14.63 6.65 -10.48
CA THR A 31 15.17 7.81 -11.17
C THR A 31 14.13 8.92 -11.22
N ASN A 32 14.47 10.08 -10.65
CA ASN A 32 13.62 11.27 -10.71
C ASN A 32 13.69 11.88 -12.11
N HIS A 33 12.61 11.77 -12.88
CA HIS A 33 12.53 12.32 -14.24
C HIS A 33 12.61 13.86 -14.33
N LYS A 34 12.44 14.58 -13.21
CA LYS A 34 12.49 16.05 -13.19
C LYS A 34 13.91 16.58 -13.00
N THR A 35 14.72 15.88 -12.20
CA THR A 35 16.08 16.32 -11.83
C THR A 35 17.16 15.46 -12.47
N GLY A 36 16.83 14.23 -12.87
CA GLY A 36 17.78 13.21 -13.31
C GLY A 36 18.41 12.42 -12.17
N ASP A 37 18.05 12.69 -10.91
CA ASP A 37 18.67 12.03 -9.76
C ASP A 37 18.29 10.56 -9.70
N HIS A 38 19.29 9.71 -9.48
CA HIS A 38 19.09 8.29 -9.27
C HIS A 38 19.29 7.95 -7.80
N HIS A 39 18.24 7.47 -7.15
CA HIS A 39 18.23 7.11 -5.75
C HIS A 39 17.91 5.64 -5.59
N CYS A 40 18.79 4.89 -4.93
CA CYS A 40 18.51 3.55 -4.44
C CYS A 40 18.17 3.61 -2.95
N HIS A 41 17.15 2.86 -2.56
CA HIS A 41 16.66 2.75 -1.19
C HIS A 41 17.13 1.45 -0.52
#